data_AF-A0A7W5ZRI2-F1
#
_entry.id   AF-A0A7W5ZRI2-F1
#
_cell.length_a   1.000
_cell.length_b   1.000
_cell.length_c   1.000
_cell.angle_alpha   90.00
_cell.angle_beta   90.00
_cell.angle_gamma   90.00
#
_symmetry.space_group_name_H-M   'P 1'
#
loop_
_entity.id
_entity.type
_entity.pdbx_description
1 polymer ?
#
loop_
_entity_poly.entity_id
_entity_poly.type
_entity_poly.pdbx_seq_one_letter_code
_entity_poly.pdbx_strand_id
1 'polypeptide(L)'
;MIFETKASNSSELTYVALHISSKFPNFALAWDSLTLRAMPKQFVEESIRDGLDFAEMTLFADEVELVEARDNPQDSNEVIQALESENSWADLEEQGKRIQAVEDACEHDFALVEHWFEYLENNVELPVKAQYIGNSNRNLRFGAEILINGFADADDHYGLIGSAIYQKRWLQVPLCDLKVLESSKKTEALEDYIVWFANH
;
A
#
# COMPACT_ATOMS: atom_id res chain seq x y z
N MET A 1 -32.71 -1.20 4.22
CA MET A 1 -33.61 -0.89 3.09
C MET A 1 -32.71 -0.50 1.94
N ILE A 2 -32.76 -1.23 0.83
CA ILE A 2 -31.71 -1.30 -0.21
C ILE A 2 -32.18 -0.58 -1.47
N PHE A 3 -31.30 0.14 -2.16
CA PHE A 3 -31.61 1.10 -3.22
C PHE A 3 -30.76 0.83 -4.51
N GLU A 4 -31.35 0.97 -5.72
CA GLU A 4 -30.76 0.74 -7.06
C GLU A 4 -30.86 1.96 -7.99
N THR A 5 -29.86 2.24 -8.83
CA THR A 5 -29.84 3.44 -9.71
C THR A 5 -30.71 3.33 -10.97
N LYS A 6 -31.42 4.39 -11.39
CA LYS A 6 -32.12 4.45 -12.69
C LYS A 6 -31.17 4.63 -13.87
N ALA A 7 -30.97 3.56 -14.66
CA ALA A 7 -30.21 3.63 -15.91
C ALA A 7 -30.99 4.39 -17.01
N SER A 8 -30.36 5.41 -17.61
CA SER A 8 -30.82 6.01 -18.87
C SER A 8 -30.02 5.41 -20.03
N ASN A 9 -30.63 4.47 -20.77
CA ASN A 9 -30.20 3.92 -22.06
C ASN A 9 -28.68 3.83 -22.37
N SER A 10 -28.04 2.72 -21.99
CA SER A 10 -27.35 1.76 -22.89
C SER A 10 -26.37 0.87 -22.10
N SER A 11 -26.53 -0.45 -22.24
CA SER A 11 -25.67 -1.55 -21.75
C SER A 11 -25.44 -1.65 -20.23
N GLU A 12 -26.31 -2.47 -19.63
CA GLU A 12 -26.24 -3.24 -18.37
C GLU A 12 -24.97 -3.13 -17.51
N LEU A 13 -25.10 -2.42 -16.38
CA LEU A 13 -24.52 -2.81 -15.09
C LEU A 13 -25.55 -2.44 -14.00
N THR A 14 -25.96 -3.40 -13.18
CA THR A 14 -26.96 -3.25 -12.11
C THR A 14 -26.24 -3.16 -10.75
N TYR A 15 -26.56 -2.14 -9.98
CA TYR A 15 -25.74 -1.54 -8.92
C TYR A 15 -26.62 -1.29 -7.67
N VAL A 16 -26.30 -1.88 -6.50
CA VAL A 16 -27.22 -2.06 -5.33
C VAL A 16 -26.56 -1.68 -3.99
N ALA A 17 -27.29 -1.07 -3.02
CA ALA A 17 -26.67 -0.64 -1.74
C ALA A 17 -27.49 -0.26 -0.46
N LEU A 18 -26.81 0.10 0.67
CA LEU A 18 -27.34 0.35 2.05
C LEU A 18 -26.61 1.47 2.88
N HIS A 19 -27.30 2.55 3.31
CA HIS A 19 -27.32 3.23 4.66
C HIS A 19 -27.85 4.70 4.56
N ILE A 20 -28.50 5.24 5.61
CA ILE A 20 -29.23 6.54 5.59
C ILE A 20 -28.61 7.55 6.56
N SER A 21 -28.16 8.71 6.05
CA SER A 21 -27.81 9.89 6.86
C SER A 21 -28.73 11.07 6.53
N SER A 22 -29.53 11.51 7.51
CA SER A 22 -30.59 12.49 7.29
C SER A 22 -30.09 13.93 7.35
N LYS A 23 -30.05 14.61 6.20
CA LYS A 23 -30.31 16.07 6.09
C LYS A 23 -30.57 16.58 4.67
N PHE A 24 -30.30 15.76 3.67
CA PHE A 24 -30.78 15.84 2.28
C PHE A 24 -31.09 14.39 1.88
N PRO A 25 -32.04 14.06 0.97
CA PRO A 25 -32.41 12.66 0.73
C PRO A 25 -31.37 12.00 -0.19
N ASN A 26 -30.11 12.07 0.23
CA ASN A 26 -29.01 11.39 -0.38
C ASN A 26 -28.83 10.07 0.37
N PHE A 27 -28.73 8.98 -0.38
CA PHE A 27 -28.40 7.66 0.13
C PHE A 27 -26.93 7.39 -0.14
N ALA A 28 -26.22 6.94 0.90
CA ALA A 28 -24.91 6.33 0.72
C ALA A 28 -25.14 4.89 0.31
N LEU A 29 -24.53 4.52 -0.81
CA LEU A 29 -24.74 3.27 -1.49
C LEU A 29 -23.43 2.47 -1.50
N ALA A 30 -23.23 1.58 -0.52
CA ALA A 30 -22.23 0.50 -0.59
C ALA A 30 -22.56 -0.57 -1.65
N TRP A 31 -21.63 -0.81 -2.56
CA TRP A 31 -21.74 -1.83 -3.61
C TRP A 31 -21.75 -3.26 -3.07
N ASP A 32 -22.52 -4.13 -3.74
CA ASP A 32 -22.48 -5.56 -3.46
C ASP A 32 -21.25 -6.28 -4.06
N SER A 33 -20.99 -7.51 -3.61
CA SER A 33 -19.80 -8.27 -3.99
C SER A 33 -19.76 -8.60 -5.50
N LEU A 34 -20.92 -8.74 -6.15
CA LEU A 34 -20.98 -8.99 -7.60
C LEU A 34 -20.57 -7.75 -8.38
N THR A 35 -21.07 -6.59 -7.95
CA THR A 35 -20.72 -5.28 -8.51
C THR A 35 -19.24 -5.00 -8.36
N LEU A 36 -18.71 -5.18 -7.15
CA LEU A 36 -17.30 -4.95 -6.85
C LEU A 36 -16.39 -5.83 -7.71
N ARG A 37 -16.72 -7.12 -7.88
CA ARG A 37 -15.96 -8.04 -8.75
C ARG A 37 -16.03 -7.69 -10.24
N ALA A 38 -17.13 -7.08 -10.68
CA ALA A 38 -17.33 -6.64 -12.06
C ALA A 38 -16.75 -5.25 -12.34
N MET A 39 -16.34 -4.52 -11.29
CA MET A 39 -15.81 -3.18 -11.40
C MET A 39 -14.53 -3.18 -12.25
N PRO A 40 -14.35 -2.23 -13.19
CA PRO A 40 -13.11 -2.13 -13.94
C PRO A 40 -11.93 -1.95 -12.99
N LYS A 41 -10.90 -2.78 -13.14
CA LYS A 41 -9.68 -2.70 -12.30
C LYS A 41 -9.09 -1.30 -12.25
N GLN A 42 -9.03 -0.65 -13.41
CA GLN A 42 -8.55 0.72 -13.53
C GLN A 42 -9.33 1.72 -12.65
N PHE A 43 -10.65 1.55 -12.52
CA PHE A 43 -11.47 2.43 -11.68
C PHE A 43 -11.12 2.26 -10.20
N VAL A 44 -10.93 1.02 -9.73
CA VAL A 44 -10.51 0.72 -8.35
C VAL A 44 -9.11 1.29 -8.09
N GLU A 45 -8.16 1.01 -8.98
CA GLU A 45 -6.79 1.51 -8.90
C GLU A 45 -6.73 3.04 -8.83
N GLU A 46 -7.47 3.74 -9.70
CA GLU A 46 -7.54 5.21 -9.72
C GLU A 46 -8.20 5.77 -8.45
N SER A 47 -9.29 5.14 -7.99
CA SER A 47 -9.98 5.58 -6.77
C SER A 47 -9.07 5.46 -5.55
N ILE A 48 -8.38 4.33 -5.38
CA ILE A 48 -7.44 4.11 -4.28
C ILE A 48 -6.28 5.10 -4.36
N ARG A 49 -5.69 5.27 -5.55
CA ARG A 49 -4.61 6.24 -5.78
C ARG A 49 -5.01 7.68 -5.41
N ASP A 50 -6.25 8.05 -5.69
CA ASP A 50 -6.78 9.39 -5.43
C ASP A 50 -7.33 9.55 -4.00
N GLY A 51 -7.26 8.51 -3.16
CA GLY A 51 -7.81 8.50 -1.80
C GLY A 51 -9.33 8.58 -1.75
N LEU A 52 -10.00 8.06 -2.79
CA LEU A 52 -11.44 8.01 -2.93
C LEU A 52 -11.98 6.62 -2.57
N ASP A 53 -13.16 6.60 -1.95
CA ASP A 53 -13.88 5.35 -1.70
C ASP A 53 -14.51 4.85 -3.01
N PHE A 54 -14.07 3.68 -3.48
CA PHE A 54 -14.63 3.00 -4.65
C PHE A 54 -15.84 2.13 -4.31
N ALA A 55 -16.01 1.78 -3.03
CA ALA A 55 -17.02 0.85 -2.54
C ALA A 55 -18.35 1.55 -2.28
N GLU A 56 -18.36 2.86 -2.09
CA GLU A 56 -19.58 3.64 -1.84
C GLU A 56 -19.86 4.72 -2.91
N MET A 57 -21.14 5.00 -3.13
CA MET A 57 -21.59 6.12 -3.95
C MET A 57 -22.72 6.89 -3.27
N THR A 58 -22.79 8.20 -3.44
CA THR A 58 -23.89 9.01 -2.91
C THR A 58 -24.86 9.40 -4.01
N LEU A 59 -26.14 9.03 -3.89
CA LEU A 59 -27.19 9.34 -4.87
C LEU A 59 -28.43 9.95 -4.24
N PHE A 60 -29.21 10.66 -5.05
CA PHE A 60 -30.51 11.20 -4.63
C PHE A 60 -31.60 10.12 -4.56
N ALA A 61 -32.61 10.36 -3.73
CA ALA A 61 -33.72 9.43 -3.54
C ALA A 61 -34.56 9.13 -4.80
N ASP A 62 -34.61 10.06 -5.76
CA ASP A 62 -35.31 9.88 -7.02
C ASP A 62 -34.48 9.15 -8.09
N GLU A 63 -33.16 9.05 -7.85
CA GLU A 63 -32.25 8.23 -8.65
C GLU A 63 -32.30 6.77 -8.26
N VAL A 64 -32.99 6.42 -7.15
CA VAL A 64 -32.98 5.06 -6.60
C VAL A 64 -34.32 4.35 -6.46
N GLU A 65 -34.34 3.03 -6.66
CA GLU A 65 -35.49 2.14 -6.43
C GLU A 65 -35.18 1.00 -5.45
N LEU A 66 -36.20 0.50 -4.75
CA LEU A 66 -36.01 -0.55 -3.74
C LEU A 66 -35.93 -1.95 -4.35
N VAL A 67 -34.94 -2.74 -3.93
CA VAL A 67 -34.77 -4.13 -4.38
C VAL A 67 -34.41 -5.12 -3.26
N GLU A 68 -34.49 -6.41 -3.56
CA GLU A 68 -33.98 -7.48 -2.71
C GLU A 68 -32.45 -7.57 -2.79
N ALA A 69 -31.79 -7.88 -1.66
CA ALA A 69 -30.34 -8.03 -1.61
C ALA A 69 -29.87 -9.24 -2.42
N ARG A 70 -28.82 -9.07 -3.24
CA ARG A 70 -28.20 -10.18 -4.00
C ARG A 70 -27.24 -10.99 -3.13
N ASP A 71 -26.61 -10.34 -2.15
CA ASP A 71 -25.69 -10.95 -1.20
C ASP A 71 -25.78 -10.24 0.16
N ASN A 72 -24.85 -10.56 1.07
CA ASN A 72 -24.81 -9.97 2.40
C ASN A 72 -23.58 -9.07 2.59
N PRO A 73 -23.59 -8.16 3.59
CA PRO A 73 -22.48 -7.22 3.81
C PRO A 73 -21.11 -7.87 4.00
N GLN A 74 -21.05 -9.09 4.55
CA GLN A 74 -19.79 -9.82 4.72
C GLN A 74 -19.18 -10.19 3.36
N ASP A 75 -20.00 -10.64 2.40
CA ASP A 75 -19.52 -11.00 1.06
C ASP A 75 -18.91 -9.79 0.35
N SER A 76 -19.50 -8.61 0.57
CA SER A 76 -19.02 -7.34 0.00
C SER A 76 -17.72 -6.90 0.68
N ASN A 77 -17.66 -6.95 2.01
CA ASN A 77 -16.46 -6.61 2.78
C ASN A 77 -15.25 -7.48 2.39
N GLU A 78 -15.45 -8.77 2.16
CA GLU A 78 -14.38 -9.67 1.72
C GLU A 78 -13.82 -9.27 0.35
N VAL A 79 -14.68 -8.83 -0.57
CA VAL A 79 -14.24 -8.33 -1.89
C VAL A 79 -13.55 -6.97 -1.77
N ILE A 80 -14.07 -6.07 -0.94
CA ILE A 80 -13.44 -4.76 -0.68
C ILE A 80 -12.02 -4.97 -0.14
N GLN A 81 -11.86 -5.80 0.89
CA GLN A 81 -10.55 -6.08 1.49
C GLN A 81 -9.59 -6.71 0.48
N ALA A 82 -10.07 -7.61 -0.38
CA ALA A 82 -9.24 -8.18 -1.44
C ALA A 82 -8.79 -7.11 -2.44
N LEU A 83 -9.70 -6.23 -2.88
CA LEU A 83 -9.40 -5.15 -3.81
C LEU A 83 -8.46 -4.10 -3.19
N GLU A 84 -8.65 -3.72 -1.93
CA GLU A 84 -7.75 -2.82 -1.22
C GLU A 84 -6.36 -3.43 -1.06
N SER A 85 -6.28 -4.70 -0.63
CA SER A 85 -5.03 -5.43 -0.46
C SER A 85 -4.24 -5.50 -1.77
N GLU A 86 -4.89 -5.88 -2.87
CA GLU A 86 -4.29 -5.92 -4.22
C GLU A 86 -3.74 -4.56 -4.70
N ASN A 87 -4.18 -3.45 -4.09
CA ASN A 87 -3.88 -2.09 -4.51
C ASN A 87 -3.21 -1.25 -3.42
N SER A 88 -2.70 -1.88 -2.36
CA SER A 88 -2.08 -1.22 -1.19
C SER A 88 -0.96 -0.25 -1.57
N TRP A 89 -0.33 -0.47 -2.72
CA TRP A 89 0.80 0.31 -3.23
C TRP A 89 0.52 0.97 -4.60
N ALA A 90 -0.76 1.14 -4.98
CA ALA A 90 -1.15 1.62 -6.32
C ALA A 90 -0.72 3.06 -6.65
N ASP A 91 -0.43 3.87 -5.63
CA ASP A 91 0.10 5.23 -5.74
C ASP A 91 1.61 5.28 -6.01
N LEU A 92 2.33 4.19 -5.74
CA LEU A 92 3.78 4.06 -5.96
C LEU A 92 4.15 3.48 -7.34
N GLU A 93 3.17 3.25 -8.21
CA GLU A 93 3.35 2.74 -9.58
C GLU A 93 4.28 1.49 -9.64
N GLU A 94 5.40 1.57 -10.37
CA GLU A 94 6.35 0.47 -10.53
C GLU A 94 7.09 0.11 -9.23
N GLN A 95 7.24 1.04 -8.29
CA GLN A 95 7.80 0.73 -6.97
C GLN A 95 6.80 -0.08 -6.15
N GLY A 96 5.53 0.31 -6.17
CA GLY A 96 4.48 -0.43 -5.46
C GLY A 96 4.35 -1.87 -5.93
N LYS A 97 4.44 -2.11 -7.25
CA LYS A 97 4.46 -3.48 -7.80
C LYS A 97 5.62 -4.32 -7.30
N ARG A 98 6.81 -3.72 -7.10
CA ARG A 98 7.98 -4.44 -6.56
C ARG A 98 7.80 -4.76 -5.08
N ILE A 99 7.27 -3.82 -4.30
CA ILE A 99 6.96 -4.02 -2.87
C ILE A 99 5.92 -5.14 -2.71
N GLN A 100 4.80 -5.05 -3.43
CA GLN A 100 3.75 -6.08 -3.41
C GLN A 100 4.31 -7.46 -3.77
N ALA A 101 5.19 -7.55 -4.77
CA ALA A 101 5.79 -8.82 -5.17
C ALA A 101 6.68 -9.44 -4.07
N VAL A 102 7.28 -8.63 -3.18
CA VAL A 102 8.02 -9.13 -2.00
C VAL A 102 7.05 -9.60 -0.92
N GLU A 103 5.95 -8.87 -0.69
CA GLU A 103 4.92 -9.28 0.27
C GLU A 103 4.23 -10.59 -0.16
N ASP A 104 3.80 -10.68 -1.42
CA ASP A 104 3.12 -11.85 -1.98
C ASP A 104 4.01 -13.11 -2.00
N ALA A 105 5.32 -12.94 -2.04
CA ALA A 105 6.29 -14.03 -1.98
C ALA A 105 6.51 -14.55 -0.54
N CYS A 106 6.08 -13.79 0.47
CA CYS A 106 6.15 -14.19 1.86
C CYS A 106 4.92 -15.04 2.24
N GLU A 107 5.12 -16.25 2.75
CA GLU A 107 4.01 -17.13 3.12
C GLU A 107 3.24 -16.63 4.35
N HIS A 108 3.90 -15.87 5.22
CA HIS A 108 3.38 -15.47 6.52
C HIS A 108 3.84 -14.07 6.91
N ASP A 109 2.88 -13.18 7.20
CA ASP A 109 3.13 -11.78 7.56
C ASP A 109 4.12 -11.60 8.72
N PHE A 110 4.11 -12.50 9.71
CA PHE A 110 5.03 -12.42 10.85
C PHE A 110 6.50 -12.64 10.47
N ALA A 111 6.77 -13.22 9.29
CA ALA A 111 8.10 -13.46 8.76
C ALA A 111 8.52 -12.40 7.73
N LEU A 112 7.69 -11.37 7.48
CA LEU A 112 7.90 -10.41 6.40
C LEU A 112 9.20 -9.61 6.56
N VAL A 113 9.57 -9.24 7.79
CA VAL A 113 10.85 -8.56 8.07
C VAL A 113 12.05 -9.46 7.74
N GLU A 114 12.01 -10.74 8.11
CA GLU A 114 13.06 -11.71 7.76
C GLU A 114 13.10 -11.93 6.24
N HIS A 115 11.95 -12.00 5.59
CA HIS A 115 11.86 -12.12 4.14
C HIS A 115 12.48 -10.92 3.43
N TRP A 116 12.22 -9.70 3.91
CA TRP A 116 12.89 -8.49 3.43
C TRP A 116 14.41 -8.56 3.62
N PHE A 117 14.90 -9.06 4.76
CA PHE A 117 16.34 -9.21 4.99
C PHE A 117 16.98 -10.09 3.91
N GLU A 118 16.41 -11.28 3.67
CA GLU A 118 16.90 -12.21 2.64
C GLU A 118 16.78 -11.61 1.23
N TYR A 119 15.69 -10.89 0.95
CA TYR A 119 15.49 -10.22 -0.33
C TYR A 119 16.58 -9.16 -0.57
N LEU A 120 16.90 -8.33 0.42
CA LEU A 120 17.92 -7.30 0.32
C LEU A 120 19.32 -7.91 0.14
N GLU A 121 19.66 -8.98 0.86
CA GLU A 121 20.96 -9.66 0.71
C GLU A 121 21.19 -10.16 -0.72
N ASN A 122 20.14 -10.58 -1.40
CA ASN A 122 20.21 -11.14 -2.74
C ASN A 122 20.10 -10.10 -3.86
N ASN A 123 19.47 -8.96 -3.61
CA ASN A 123 19.09 -8.00 -4.66
C ASN A 123 19.80 -6.64 -4.58
N VAL A 124 20.50 -6.32 -3.48
CA VAL A 124 21.24 -5.06 -3.34
C VAL A 124 22.71 -5.24 -3.71
N GLU A 125 23.17 -4.51 -4.72
CA GLU A 125 24.61 -4.45 -5.02
C GLU A 125 25.33 -3.48 -4.08
N LEU A 126 26.11 -4.03 -3.15
CA LEU A 126 26.91 -3.26 -2.19
C LEU A 126 28.28 -2.85 -2.78
N PRO A 127 28.85 -1.71 -2.34
CA PRO A 127 28.31 -0.77 -1.37
C PRO A 127 27.34 0.25 -1.99
N VAL A 128 26.36 0.72 -1.20
CA VAL A 128 25.39 1.75 -1.59
C VAL A 128 25.69 3.06 -0.87
N LYS A 129 25.74 4.18 -1.60
CA LYS A 129 25.82 5.52 -1.01
C LYS A 129 24.44 5.98 -0.55
N ALA A 130 24.35 6.37 0.71
CA ALA A 130 23.12 6.89 1.29
C ALA A 130 23.40 8.11 2.16
N GLN A 131 22.36 8.91 2.39
CA GLN A 131 22.33 9.96 3.38
C GLN A 131 21.57 9.47 4.60
N TYR A 132 22.12 9.68 5.80
CA TYR A 132 21.40 9.43 7.04
C TYR A 132 20.36 10.53 7.29
N ILE A 133 19.10 10.15 7.42
CA ILE A 133 17.96 11.04 7.69
C ILE A 133 17.33 10.83 9.07
N GLY A 134 17.88 9.92 9.88
CA GLY A 134 17.43 9.71 11.26
C GLY A 134 17.91 10.78 12.25
N ASN A 135 17.60 10.54 13.53
CA ASN A 135 17.94 11.46 14.61
C ASN A 135 19.46 11.56 14.84
N SER A 136 19.97 12.79 14.80
CA SER A 136 21.39 13.05 15.06
C SER A 136 21.82 12.56 16.43
N ASN A 137 22.93 11.81 16.48
CA ASN A 137 23.56 11.37 17.72
C ASN A 137 25.06 11.73 17.73
N ARG A 138 25.80 11.22 18.72
CA ARG A 138 27.23 11.52 18.87
C ARG A 138 28.09 10.96 17.74
N ASN A 139 27.68 9.85 17.14
CA ASN A 139 28.46 9.08 16.16
C ASN A 139 28.05 9.40 14.71
N LEU A 140 26.79 9.78 14.49
CA LEU A 140 26.23 10.04 13.17
C LEU A 140 25.29 11.24 13.23
N ARG A 141 25.40 12.13 12.24
CA ARG A 141 24.58 13.35 12.14
C ARG A 141 23.59 13.22 10.99
N PHE A 142 22.41 13.79 11.18
CA PHE A 142 21.44 13.98 10.09
C PHE A 142 22.13 14.67 8.91
N GLY A 143 21.84 14.20 7.71
CA GLY A 143 22.42 14.68 6.46
C GLY A 143 23.80 14.09 6.14
N ALA A 144 24.41 13.29 7.03
CA ALA A 144 25.71 12.69 6.77
C ALA A 144 25.63 11.66 5.63
N GLU A 145 26.57 11.74 4.69
CA GLU A 145 26.77 10.72 3.67
C GLU A 145 27.53 9.53 4.24
N ILE A 146 26.98 8.34 4.04
CA ILE A 146 27.51 7.06 4.51
C ILE A 146 27.52 6.04 3.38
N LEU A 147 28.33 5.00 3.54
CA LEU A 147 28.35 3.85 2.63
C LEU A 147 27.75 2.64 3.35
N ILE A 148 26.60 2.17 2.89
CA ILE A 148 26.04 0.88 3.31
C ILE A 148 26.87 -0.22 2.66
N ASN A 149 27.42 -1.11 3.47
CA ASN A 149 28.35 -2.15 3.04
C ASN A 149 27.92 -3.55 3.52
N GLY A 150 26.70 -3.69 4.03
CA GLY A 150 26.14 -4.96 4.46
C GLY A 150 24.85 -4.78 5.22
N PHE A 151 24.20 -5.91 5.50
CA PHE A 151 23.05 -6.04 6.38
C PHE A 151 23.52 -6.78 7.64
N ALA A 152 23.00 -6.39 8.80
CA ALA A 152 23.57 -6.82 10.08
C ALA A 152 22.57 -7.60 10.93
N ASP A 153 21.36 -7.07 11.10
CA ASP A 153 20.34 -7.63 11.98
C ASP A 153 18.96 -7.06 11.65
N ALA A 154 17.94 -7.48 12.39
CA ALA A 154 16.62 -6.87 12.45
C ALA A 154 16.27 -6.48 13.89
N ASP A 155 15.50 -5.40 14.05
CA ASP A 155 14.99 -4.91 15.32
C ASP A 155 13.50 -4.60 15.20
N ASP A 156 12.70 -4.98 16.20
CA ASP A 156 11.24 -4.82 16.16
C ASP A 156 10.78 -3.36 15.99
N HIS A 157 11.57 -2.37 16.47
CA HIS A 157 11.22 -0.95 16.39
C HIS A 157 11.87 -0.24 15.20
N TYR A 158 13.09 -0.64 14.84
CA TYR A 158 13.89 0.02 13.81
C TYR A 158 13.96 -0.73 12.49
N GLY A 159 13.33 -1.90 12.41
CA GLY A 159 13.36 -2.78 11.26
C GLY A 159 14.77 -3.31 11.01
N LEU A 160 15.10 -3.49 9.74
CA LEU A 160 16.39 -3.98 9.29
C LEU A 160 17.52 -2.98 9.58
N ILE A 161 18.63 -3.52 10.06
CA ILE A 161 19.83 -2.79 10.44
C ILE A 161 20.93 -3.03 9.41
N GLY A 162 21.45 -1.95 8.84
CA GLY A 162 22.57 -1.96 7.90
C GLY A 162 23.92 -1.78 8.58
N SER A 163 24.94 -2.44 8.06
CA SER A 163 26.35 -2.14 8.34
C SER A 163 26.81 -0.99 7.45
N ALA A 164 27.25 0.12 8.06
CA ALA A 164 27.66 1.33 7.35
C ALA A 164 29.09 1.75 7.67
N ILE A 165 29.72 2.42 6.72
CA ILE A 165 31.02 3.06 6.86
C ILE A 165 30.82 4.59 6.84
N TYR A 166 31.21 5.24 7.93
CA TYR A 166 31.23 6.70 8.05
C TYR A 166 32.57 7.15 8.64
N GLN A 167 33.24 8.10 8.00
CA GLN A 167 34.55 8.62 8.45
C GLN A 167 35.57 7.51 8.81
N LYS A 168 35.63 6.45 7.99
CA LYS A 168 36.50 5.26 8.18
C LYS A 168 36.17 4.42 9.42
N ARG A 169 34.98 4.55 9.99
CA ARG A 169 34.49 3.73 11.11
C ARG A 169 33.30 2.92 10.64
N TRP A 170 33.23 1.69 11.14
CA TRP A 170 32.06 0.84 11.03
C TRP A 170 31.04 1.24 12.08
N LEU A 171 29.78 1.29 11.68
CA LEU A 171 28.64 1.50 12.56
C LEU A 171 27.44 0.72 12.01
N GLN A 172 26.42 0.58 12.85
CA GLN A 172 25.12 0.06 12.46
C GLN A 172 24.11 1.21 12.41
N VAL A 173 23.23 1.17 11.41
CA VAL A 173 22.18 2.17 11.20
C VAL A 173 20.88 1.48 10.82
N PRO A 174 19.72 1.94 11.32
CA PRO A 174 18.43 1.52 10.77
C PRO A 174 18.39 1.85 9.28
N LEU A 175 17.98 0.90 8.44
CA LEU A 175 17.87 1.14 7.00
C LEU A 175 16.75 2.13 6.68
N CYS A 176 15.67 2.15 7.47
CA CYS A 176 14.56 3.08 7.32
C CYS A 176 14.95 4.56 7.58
N ASP A 177 16.07 4.79 8.28
CA ASP A 177 16.63 6.12 8.53
C ASP A 177 17.56 6.59 7.38
N LEU A 178 17.44 6.01 6.20
CA LEU A 178 18.31 6.29 5.05
C LEU A 178 17.57 6.89 3.88
N LYS A 179 18.30 7.69 3.10
CA LYS A 179 17.92 8.12 1.76
C LYS A 179 19.02 7.73 0.78
N VAL A 180 18.72 6.88 -0.19
CA VAL A 180 19.68 6.54 -1.26
C VAL A 180 20.00 7.79 -2.08
N LEU A 181 21.29 8.00 -2.38
CA LEU A 181 21.76 9.20 -3.09
C LEU A 181 21.76 9.03 -4.62
N GLU A 182 21.97 7.79 -5.11
CA GLU A 182 22.06 7.47 -6.53
C GLU A 182 21.07 6.33 -6.87
N SER A 183 19.81 6.69 -7.11
CA SER A 183 18.76 5.73 -7.47
C SER A 183 19.08 5.04 -8.80
N SER A 184 19.02 3.72 -8.80
CA SER A 184 19.25 2.87 -9.97
C SER A 184 18.64 1.49 -9.76
N LYS A 185 18.62 0.67 -10.81
CA LYS A 185 18.21 -0.75 -10.72
C LYS A 185 18.92 -1.54 -9.62
N LYS A 186 20.10 -1.09 -9.19
CA LYS A 186 20.93 -1.73 -8.16
C LYS A 186 20.55 -1.34 -6.74
N THR A 187 19.82 -0.24 -6.58
CA THR A 187 19.41 0.32 -5.29
C THR A 187 17.91 0.23 -5.06
N GLU A 188 17.13 -0.10 -6.10
CA GLU A 188 15.66 -0.23 -6.03
C GLU A 188 15.22 -1.10 -4.85
N ALA A 189 15.81 -2.29 -4.65
CA ALA A 189 15.42 -3.16 -3.54
C ALA A 189 15.56 -2.49 -2.16
N LEU A 190 16.63 -1.70 -1.95
CA LEU A 190 16.81 -0.96 -0.70
C LEU A 190 15.83 0.21 -0.59
N GLU A 191 15.57 0.92 -1.68
CA GLU A 191 14.58 2.01 -1.71
C GLU A 191 13.16 1.49 -1.45
N ASP A 192 12.83 0.33 -2.02
CA ASP A 192 11.55 -0.35 -1.84
C ASP A 192 11.33 -0.76 -0.38
N TYR A 193 12.35 -1.35 0.27
CA TYR A 193 12.29 -1.65 1.70
C TYR A 193 12.07 -0.40 2.56
N ILE A 194 12.79 0.70 2.26
CA ILE A 194 12.67 1.95 3.02
C ILE A 194 11.24 2.50 2.94
N VAL A 195 10.64 2.45 1.76
CA VAL A 195 9.26 2.89 1.54
C VAL A 195 8.26 1.94 2.20
N TRP A 196 8.45 0.64 2.06
CA TRP A 196 7.61 -0.38 2.70
C TRP A 196 7.57 -0.18 4.21
N PHE A 197 8.73 -0.12 4.87
CA PHE A 197 8.81 0.02 6.33
C PHE A 197 8.23 1.36 6.84
N ALA A 198 8.25 2.41 6.03
CA ALA A 198 7.67 3.69 6.41
C ALA A 198 6.13 3.70 6.41
N ASN A 199 5.49 2.72 5.77
CA ASN A 199 4.05 2.64 5.57
C ASN A 199 3.40 1.39 6.19
N HIS A 200 4.19 0.56 6.89
CA HIS A 200 3.75 -0.64 7.60
C HIS A 200 3.87 -0.43 9.11
#